data_AF-A0A1V0NJ91-F1
#
_entry.id   AF-A0A1V0NJ91-F1
#
_cell.length_a   1.000
_cell.length_b   1.000
_cell.length_c   1.000
_cell.angle_alpha   90.00
_cell.angle_beta   90.00
_cell.angle_gamma   90.00
#
_symmetry.space_group_name_H-M   'P 1'
#
loop_
_entity.id
_entity.type
_entity.pdbx_description
1 polymer ?
#
loop_
_entity_poly.entity_id
_entity_poly.type
_entity_poly.pdbx_seq_one_letter_code
_entity_poly.pdbx_strand_id
1 'polypeptide(L)'
;MNELEFNIRLYLTGTMKSWTDRIDSTGKETPQRFILNAMTELFDSLSDDDLELIRLRYMERLTLSEVASRYLLHERTIRNHTNPTIKQVKNIIKQGNELSIK
;
A
#
# COMPACT_ATOMS: atom_id res chain seq x y z
N MET A 1 -9.03 11.05 -5.08
CA MET A 1 -8.13 9.99 -4.60
C MET A 1 -7.92 10.22 -3.11
N ASN A 2 -8.20 9.22 -2.27
CA ASN A 2 -8.02 9.34 -0.82
C ASN A 2 -6.56 9.05 -0.42
N GLU A 3 -6.18 9.39 0.81
CA GLU A 3 -4.81 9.22 1.33
C GLU A 3 -4.30 7.77 1.22
N LEU A 4 -5.18 6.79 1.49
CA LEU A 4 -4.85 5.38 1.39
C LEU A 4 -4.53 4.96 -0.05
N GLU A 5 -5.40 5.30 -1.01
CA GLU A 5 -5.20 5.03 -2.43
C GLU A 5 -3.93 5.72 -2.94
N PHE A 6 -3.70 6.97 -2.51
CA PHE A 6 -2.49 7.71 -2.87
C PHE A 6 -1.21 7.00 -2.39
N ASN A 7 -1.14 6.62 -1.12
CA ASN A 7 0.05 5.97 -0.56
C ASN A 7 0.31 4.59 -1.18
N ILE A 8 -0.73 3.78 -1.40
CA ILE A 8 -0.59 2.47 -2.08
C ILE A 8 -0.03 2.67 -3.50
N ARG A 9 -0.58 3.61 -4.27
CA ARG A 9 -0.08 3.91 -5.62
C ARG A 9 1.35 4.41 -5.60
N LEU A 10 1.66 5.35 -4.71
CA LEU A 10 2.99 5.93 -4.58
C LEU A 10 4.05 4.86 -4.26
N TYR A 11 3.67 3.88 -3.42
CA TYR A 11 4.51 2.72 -3.13
C TYR A 11 4.66 1.80 -4.36
N LEU A 12 3.56 1.37 -4.97
CA LEU A 12 3.57 0.43 -6.10
C LEU A 12 4.30 0.97 -7.34
N THR A 13 4.33 2.28 -7.55
CA THR A 13 5.09 2.90 -8.66
C THR A 13 6.57 3.08 -8.34
N GLY A 14 7.03 2.76 -7.12
CA GLY A 14 8.38 3.04 -6.65
C GLY A 14 8.67 4.52 -6.40
N THR A 15 7.69 5.41 -6.64
CA THR A 15 7.82 6.85 -6.43
C THR A 15 8.10 7.18 -4.96
N MET A 16 7.47 6.45 -4.03
CA MET A 16 7.66 6.62 -2.59
C MET A 16 9.13 6.45 -2.23
N LYS A 17 9.77 5.36 -2.69
CA LYS A 17 11.19 5.12 -2.47
C LYS A 17 12.05 6.26 -3.00
N SER A 18 11.83 6.65 -4.26
CA SER A 18 12.59 7.74 -4.88
C SER A 18 12.47 9.07 -4.13
N TRP A 19 11.29 9.39 -3.58
CA TRP A 19 11.08 10.63 -2.83
C TRP A 19 11.69 10.55 -1.44
N THR A 20 11.47 9.45 -0.73
CA THR A 20 12.08 9.22 0.59
C THR A 20 13.60 9.28 0.52
N ASP A 21 14.23 8.63 -0.47
CA ASP A 21 15.68 8.64 -0.65
C ASP A 21 16.26 10.05 -0.96
N ARG A 22 15.46 10.95 -1.54
CA ARG A 22 15.86 12.35 -1.75
C ARG A 22 15.78 13.20 -0.49
N ILE A 23 14.81 12.92 0.38
CA ILE A 23 14.56 13.69 1.61
C ILE A 23 15.53 13.25 2.71
N ASP A 24 15.75 11.95 2.84
CA ASP A 24 16.53 11.36 3.90
C ASP A 24 18.03 11.34 3.58
N SER A 25 18.63 12.54 3.60
CA SER A 25 20.08 12.76 3.43
C SER A 25 20.85 12.75 4.76
N THR A 26 20.15 12.57 5.89
CA THR A 26 20.69 12.89 7.22
C THR A 26 20.85 11.69 8.16
N GLY A 27 20.41 10.49 7.76
CA GLY A 27 20.60 9.26 8.54
C GLY A 27 19.75 9.15 9.80
N LYS A 28 18.78 10.06 10.01
CA LYS A 28 17.73 9.93 11.03
C LYS A 28 16.47 9.38 10.37
N GLU A 29 15.81 8.42 11.01
CA GLU A 29 14.57 7.86 10.49
C GLU A 29 13.49 8.95 10.43
N THR A 30 13.19 9.40 9.21
CA THR A 30 12.09 10.32 8.95
C THR A 30 10.76 9.57 8.96
N PRO A 31 9.62 10.25 9.23
CA PRO A 31 8.30 9.63 9.09
C PRO A 31 8.07 8.97 7.73
N GLN A 32 8.61 9.57 6.66
CA GLN A 32 8.53 9.04 5.30
C GLN A 32 9.38 7.77 5.14
N ARG A 33 10.54 7.69 5.81
CA ARG A 33 11.38 6.48 5.86
C ARG A 33 10.69 5.36 6.63
N PHE A 34 10.07 5.67 7.76
CA PHE A 34 9.27 4.71 8.51
C PHE A 34 8.14 4.12 7.66
N ILE A 35 7.33 4.97 7.01
CA ILE A 35 6.24 4.50 6.13
C ILE A 35 6.77 3.62 5.01
N LEU A 36 7.86 4.04 4.34
CA LEU A 36 8.46 3.25 3.25
C LEU A 36 8.93 1.88 3.75
N ASN A 37 9.65 1.81 4.87
CA ASN A 37 10.18 0.56 5.41
C ASN A 37 9.05 -0.40 5.78
N ALA A 38 8.03 0.10 6.49
CA ALA A 38 6.89 -0.72 6.90
C ALA A 38 6.03 -1.17 5.70
N MET A 39 5.86 -0.32 4.70
CA MET A 39 5.20 -0.71 3.44
C MET A 39 6.02 -1.76 2.69
N THR A 40 7.35 -1.63 2.68
CA THR A 40 8.23 -2.61 2.03
C THR A 40 8.10 -3.98 2.68
N GLU A 41 8.22 -4.05 4.00
CA GLU A 41 8.03 -5.29 4.75
C GLU A 41 6.64 -5.91 4.52
N LEU A 42 5.59 -5.10 4.56
CA LEU A 42 4.23 -5.56 4.31
C LEU A 42 4.08 -6.15 2.90
N PHE A 43 4.52 -5.43 1.87
CA PHE A 43 4.32 -5.84 0.48
C PHE A 43 5.24 -7.00 0.06
N ASP A 44 6.46 -7.08 0.59
CA ASP A 44 7.38 -8.22 0.37
C ASP A 44 6.86 -9.52 1.00
N SER A 45 5.98 -9.42 2.00
CA SER A 45 5.33 -10.58 2.63
C SER A 45 4.11 -11.10 1.88
N LEU A 46 3.61 -10.38 0.87
CA LEU A 46 2.42 -10.77 0.11
C LEU A 46 2.73 -11.90 -0.87
N SER A 47 1.74 -12.75 -1.10
CA SER A 47 1.77 -13.65 -2.25
C SER A 47 1.64 -12.84 -3.56
N ASP A 48 2.12 -13.42 -4.67
CA ASP A 48 1.96 -12.80 -6.00
C ASP A 48 0.48 -12.53 -6.33
N ASP A 49 -0.42 -13.45 -5.92
CA ASP A 49 -1.87 -13.30 -6.09
C ASP A 49 -2.42 -12.12 -5.29
N ASP A 50 -2.06 -11.99 -4.00
CA ASP A 50 -2.50 -10.87 -3.17
C ASP A 50 -1.99 -9.54 -3.71
N LEU A 51 -0.73 -9.50 -4.15
CA LEU A 51 -0.12 -8.32 -4.75
C LEU A 51 -0.84 -7.91 -6.05
N GLU A 52 -1.16 -8.87 -6.92
CA GLU A 52 -1.89 -8.62 -8.16
C GLU A 52 -3.31 -8.11 -7.88
N LEU A 53 -4.02 -8.71 -6.93
CA LEU A 53 -5.34 -8.23 -6.52
C LEU A 53 -5.29 -6.80 -5.96
N ILE A 54 -4.25 -6.44 -5.21
CA ILE A 54 -4.03 -5.06 -4.75
C ILE A 54 -3.75 -4.12 -5.94
N ARG A 55 -2.92 -4.51 -6.90
CA ARG A 55 -2.63 -3.72 -8.11
C ARG A 55 -3.90 -3.45 -8.91
N LEU A 56 -4.72 -4.47 -9.17
CA LEU A 56 -5.98 -4.30 -9.90
C LEU A 56 -6.93 -3.34 -9.18
N ARG A 57 -7.02 -3.43 -7.85
CA ARG A 57 -7.89 -2.56 -7.07
C ARG A 57 -7.38 -1.11 -7.00
N TYR A 58 -6.07 -0.91 -6.89
CA TYR A 58 -5.51 0.40 -6.56
C TYR A 58 -4.77 1.08 -7.70
N MET A 59 -4.14 0.36 -8.62
CA MET A 59 -3.55 0.91 -9.86
C MET A 59 -4.61 1.06 -10.95
N GLU A 60 -5.34 -0.02 -11.24
CA GLU A 60 -6.36 -0.05 -12.31
C GLU A 60 -7.74 0.45 -11.87
N ARG A 61 -7.92 0.75 -10.57
CA ARG A 61 -9.17 1.25 -9.95
C ARG A 61 -10.39 0.37 -10.14
N LEU A 62 -10.18 -0.93 -10.29
CA LEU A 62 -11.29 -1.85 -10.43
C LEU A 62 -12.05 -2.00 -9.11
N THR A 63 -13.36 -2.10 -9.23
CA THR A 63 -14.25 -2.50 -8.15
C THR A 63 -14.03 -3.98 -7.79
N LEU A 64 -14.54 -4.39 -6.64
CA LEU A 64 -14.53 -5.80 -6.25
C LEU A 64 -15.22 -6.67 -7.31
N SER A 65 -16.33 -6.18 -7.87
CA SER A 65 -17.13 -6.89 -8.88
C SER A 65 -16.38 -7.08 -10.19
N GLU A 66 -15.68 -6.05 -10.65
CA GLU A 66 -14.87 -6.13 -11.87
C GLU A 66 -13.70 -7.10 -11.72
N VAL A 67 -13.00 -7.08 -10.58
CA VAL A 67 -11.92 -8.05 -10.30
C VAL A 67 -12.48 -9.47 -10.19
N ALA A 68 -13.56 -9.64 -9.43
CA ALA A 68 -14.26 -10.91 -9.28
C ALA A 68 -14.67 -11.50 -10.65
N SER A 69 -15.22 -10.67 -11.54
CA SER A 69 -15.62 -11.06 -12.89
C SER A 69 -14.44 -11.47 -13.76
N ARG A 70 -13.31 -10.75 -13.69
CA ARG A 70 -12.10 -11.06 -14.47
C ARG A 70 -11.47 -12.41 -14.10
N TYR A 71 -11.50 -12.77 -12.82
CA TYR A 71 -10.88 -14.00 -12.31
C TYR A 71 -11.88 -15.13 -12.07
N LEU A 72 -13.16 -14.94 -12.38
CA LEU A 72 -14.24 -15.88 -12.08
C LEU A 72 -14.28 -16.29 -10.59
N LEU A 73 -14.02 -15.31 -9.71
CA LEU A 73 -14.02 -15.47 -8.26
C LEU A 73 -15.20 -14.76 -7.63
N HIS A 74 -15.46 -15.03 -6.35
CA HIS A 74 -16.43 -14.25 -5.57
C HIS A 74 -15.82 -12.95 -5.06
N GLU A 75 -16.60 -11.87 -5.01
CA GLU A 75 -16.18 -10.60 -4.40
C GLU A 75 -15.68 -10.78 -2.95
N ARG A 76 -16.28 -11.73 -2.22
CA ARG A 76 -15.85 -12.09 -0.86
C ARG A 76 -14.41 -12.61 -0.84
N THR A 77 -14.01 -13.40 -1.83
CA THR A 77 -12.64 -13.89 -1.97
C THR A 77 -11.69 -12.73 -2.18
N ILE A 78 -11.96 -11.86 -3.16
CA ILE A 78 -11.14 -10.67 -3.43
C ILE A 78 -11.02 -9.79 -2.18
N ARG A 79 -12.12 -9.63 -1.43
CA ARG A 79 -12.14 -8.88 -0.17
C ARG A 79 -11.26 -9.52 0.89
N ASN A 80 -11.29 -10.84 1.05
CA ASN A 80 -10.50 -11.55 2.04
C ASN A 80 -8.99 -11.45 1.76
N HIS A 81 -8.60 -11.45 0.49
CA HIS A 81 -7.22 -11.26 0.06
C HIS A 81 -6.75 -9.80 0.23
N THR A 82 -7.59 -8.83 -0.14
CA THR A 82 -7.15 -7.42 -0.17
C THR A 82 -7.33 -6.67 1.17
N ASN A 83 -8.39 -6.95 1.94
CA ASN A 83 -8.70 -6.18 3.15
C ASN A 83 -7.63 -6.23 4.25
N PRO A 84 -6.98 -7.38 4.55
CA PRO A 84 -5.94 -7.43 5.56
C PRO A 84 -4.82 -6.42 5.26
N THR A 85 -4.29 -6.43 4.04
CA THR A 85 -3.25 -5.48 3.58
C THR A 85 -3.74 -4.04 3.69
N ILE A 86 -4.95 -3.75 3.20
CA ILE A 86 -5.53 -2.40 3.26
C ILE A 86 -5.61 -1.88 4.71
N LYS A 87 -6.00 -2.75 5.66
CA LYS A 87 -6.07 -2.40 7.08
C LYS A 87 -4.67 -2.10 7.65
N GLN A 88 -3.66 -2.89 7.28
CA GLN A 88 -2.29 -2.67 7.71
C GLN A 88 -1.71 -1.36 7.15
N VAL A 89 -1.92 -1.08 5.86
CA VAL A 89 -1.49 0.18 5.24
C VAL A 89 -2.09 1.39 5.97
N LYS A 90 -3.39 1.36 6.31
CA LYS A 90 -4.03 2.44 7.09
C LYS A 90 -3.33 2.67 8.44
N ASN A 91 -2.93 1.59 9.11
CA ASN A 91 -2.23 1.69 10.39
C ASN A 91 -0.82 2.26 10.24
N ILE A 92 -0.08 1.84 9.20
CA ILE A 92 1.26 2.35 8.90
C ILE A 92 1.22 3.86 8.65
N ILE A 93 0.28 4.32 7.80
CA ILE A 93 0.10 5.75 7.51
C ILE A 93 -0.20 6.53 8.79
N LYS A 94 -1.12 6.01 9.61
CA LYS A 94 -1.47 6.63 10.90
C LYS A 94 -0.24 6.79 11.81
N GLN A 95 0.55 5.73 11.96
CA GLN A 95 1.76 5.75 12.80
C GLN A 95 2.82 6.72 12.25
N GLY A 96 3.05 6.74 10.94
CA GLY A 96 3.95 7.72 10.32
C GLY A 96 3.50 9.17 10.52
N ASN A 97 2.19 9.43 10.42
CA ASN A 97 1.65 10.76 10.71
C ASN A 97 1.84 11.17 12.18
N GLU A 98 1.69 10.24 13.13
CA GLU A 98 1.96 10.48 14.56
C GLU A 98 3.44 10.78 14.84
N LEU A 99 4.37 10.19 14.09
CA LEU A 99 5.80 10.49 14.17
C LEU A 99 6.15 11.89 13.63
N SER A 100 5.33 12.44 12.72
CA SER A 100 5.56 13.77 12.14
C SER A 100 5.19 14.92 13.09
N ILE A 101 4.44 14.64 14.16
CA ILE A 101 3.94 15.63 15.11
C ILE A 101 4.87 15.77 16.34
N LYS A 102 5.86 14.88 16.49
CA LYS A 102 6.86 14.89 17.58
C LYS A 102 8.12 15.64 17.17
#